data_AF-A0A7S1YLR7-F1
#
_entry.id   AF-A0A7S1YLR7-F1
#
_cell.length_a   1.000
_cell.length_b   1.000
_cell.length_c   1.000
_cell.angle_alpha   90.00
_cell.angle_beta   90.00
_cell.angle_gamma   90.00
#
_symmetry.space_group_name_H-M   'P 1'
#
loop_
_entity.id
_entity.type
_entity.pdbx_description
1 polymer ?
#
loop_
_entity_poly.entity_id
_entity_poly.type
_entity_poly.pdbx_seq_one_letter_code
_entity_poly.pdbx_strand_id
1 'polypeptide(L)'
;IRVAQWMMKKPGQTAYIGGVGSDEFGKQLEECATADGVLVHYMKDESTPTGTCACLIKDKERCLIANLASAETFKPSHLETDLAKEIIESAKFYYIAGFFLTHGLESFVKVAEHAIKNEKTLCLNLSAPFLVDFFSDQLGTAIEYATFVFGNESEAAAYGKKHELGEDLKEIALKLSAMPSKSSKPRTVIFTQGSQSTIVASEGTVTEFAVEKLPDDKLVDTNGAGDAFVGGFLSKLVGGAPMKECVEAGHWSARFIIQTSGTQLPQECSFEEA
;
A
#
# COMPACT_ATOMS: atom_id res chain seq x y z
N ILE A 1 5.17 -3.77 1.29
CA ILE A 1 5.20 -5.19 1.73
C ILE A 1 6.51 -5.56 2.44
N ARG A 2 7.70 -5.28 1.88
CA ARG A 2 9.01 -5.54 2.50
C ARG A 2 9.14 -5.00 3.94
N VAL A 3 8.66 -3.77 4.17
CA VAL A 3 8.63 -3.17 5.53
C VAL A 3 7.76 -3.98 6.51
N ALA A 4 6.57 -4.46 6.08
CA ALA A 4 5.73 -5.30 6.93
C ALA A 4 6.42 -6.63 7.27
N GLN A 5 7.04 -7.26 6.27
CA GLN A 5 7.81 -8.49 6.41
C GLN A 5 8.98 -8.32 7.40
N TRP A 6 9.72 -7.23 7.26
CA TRP A 6 10.84 -6.87 8.12
C TRP A 6 10.41 -6.64 9.57
N MET A 7 9.32 -5.90 9.79
CA MET A 7 8.81 -5.63 11.14
C MET A 7 8.19 -6.85 11.82
N MET A 8 7.66 -7.81 11.06
CA MET A 8 7.14 -9.07 11.61
C MET A 8 8.23 -10.07 12.03
N LYS A 9 9.50 -9.83 11.66
CA LYS A 9 10.70 -10.59 12.09
C LYS A 9 10.66 -12.11 11.86
N LYS A 10 9.73 -12.61 11.05
CA LYS A 10 9.58 -14.02 10.70
C LYS A 10 9.47 -14.16 9.19
N PRO A 11 10.37 -14.87 8.48
CA PRO A 11 10.30 -15.06 7.04
C PRO A 11 8.98 -15.69 6.57
N GLY A 12 8.55 -15.36 5.35
CA GLY A 12 7.38 -15.95 4.70
C GLY A 12 6.04 -15.58 5.33
N GLN A 13 5.97 -14.46 6.07
CA GLN A 13 4.70 -13.94 6.60
C GLN A 13 3.95 -13.09 5.57
N THR A 14 4.63 -12.64 4.52
CA THR A 14 4.05 -11.89 3.41
C THR A 14 4.32 -12.58 2.08
N ALA A 15 3.42 -12.37 1.14
CA ALA A 15 3.60 -12.76 -0.24
C ALA A 15 3.39 -11.57 -1.18
N TYR A 16 4.00 -11.61 -2.37
CA TYR A 16 3.82 -10.62 -3.42
C TYR A 16 3.60 -11.29 -4.77
N ILE A 17 2.53 -10.87 -5.46
CA ILE A 17 2.17 -11.32 -6.81
C ILE A 17 2.19 -10.09 -7.72
N GLY A 18 2.88 -10.16 -8.85
CA GLY A 18 2.99 -9.08 -9.84
C GLY A 18 3.65 -9.55 -11.14
N GLY A 19 3.79 -8.66 -12.12
CA GLY A 19 4.42 -8.96 -13.41
C GLY A 19 5.84 -8.40 -13.51
N VAL A 20 6.80 -9.20 -13.98
CA VAL A 20 8.17 -8.77 -14.31
C VAL A 20 8.60 -9.33 -15.66
N GLY A 21 9.57 -8.69 -16.30
CA GLY A 21 10.22 -9.21 -17.48
C GLY A 21 11.17 -10.36 -17.12
N SER A 22 11.52 -11.17 -18.12
CA SER A 22 12.53 -12.22 -18.01
C SER A 22 13.94 -11.64 -18.22
N ASP A 23 14.29 -10.64 -17.41
CA ASP A 23 15.52 -9.85 -17.51
C ASP A 23 16.21 -9.64 -16.15
N GLU A 24 17.38 -8.99 -16.17
CA GLU A 24 18.17 -8.74 -14.95
C GLU A 24 17.45 -7.84 -13.94
N PHE A 25 16.60 -6.92 -14.37
CA PHE A 25 15.80 -6.10 -13.45
C PHE A 25 14.73 -6.95 -12.76
N GLY A 26 14.06 -7.85 -13.49
CA GLY A 26 13.09 -8.78 -12.92
C GLY A 26 13.73 -9.72 -11.90
N LYS A 27 14.95 -10.20 -12.19
CA LYS A 27 15.77 -11.00 -11.27
C LYS A 27 16.18 -10.20 -10.04
N GLN A 28 16.65 -8.97 -10.21
CA GLN A 28 17.05 -8.10 -9.11
C GLN A 28 15.88 -7.82 -8.15
N LEU A 29 14.69 -7.54 -8.67
CA LEU A 29 13.49 -7.35 -7.84
C LEU A 29 13.16 -8.60 -7.00
N GLU A 30 13.26 -9.78 -7.62
CA GLU A 30 13.02 -11.07 -6.99
C GLU A 30 14.03 -11.38 -5.89
N GLU A 31 15.32 -11.16 -6.16
CA GLU A 31 16.41 -11.35 -5.19
C GLU A 31 16.26 -10.41 -3.99
N CYS A 32 15.98 -9.12 -4.22
CA CYS A 32 15.80 -8.15 -3.14
C CYS A 32 14.59 -8.47 -2.24
N ALA A 33 13.44 -8.82 -2.83
CA ALA A 33 12.25 -9.15 -2.06
C ALA A 33 12.40 -10.47 -1.28
N THR A 34 13.02 -11.48 -1.90
CA THR A 34 13.28 -12.78 -1.27
C THR A 34 14.31 -12.66 -0.15
N ALA A 35 15.35 -11.84 -0.32
CA ALA A 35 16.36 -11.59 0.72
C ALA A 35 15.74 -10.96 1.98
N ASP A 36 14.69 -10.17 1.83
CA ASP A 36 13.92 -9.62 2.94
C ASP A 36 12.88 -10.61 3.52
N GLY A 37 12.79 -11.81 2.97
CA GLY A 37 11.89 -12.88 3.44
C GLY A 37 10.47 -12.81 2.89
N VAL A 38 10.21 -12.04 1.82
CA VAL A 38 8.90 -12.01 1.15
C VAL A 38 8.79 -13.23 0.22
N LEU A 39 7.66 -13.95 0.28
CA LEU A 39 7.34 -14.99 -0.70
C LEU A 39 6.89 -14.33 -2.01
N VAL A 40 7.75 -14.35 -3.03
CA VAL A 40 7.43 -13.76 -4.34
C VAL A 40 6.91 -14.80 -5.32
N HIS A 41 5.88 -14.42 -6.07
CA HIS A 41 5.33 -15.25 -7.15
C HIS A 41 5.01 -14.38 -8.37
N TYR A 42 6.06 -14.03 -9.11
CA TYR A 42 5.95 -13.17 -10.28
C TYR A 42 5.46 -13.91 -11.52
N MET A 43 4.58 -13.26 -12.29
CA MET A 43 4.35 -13.62 -13.69
C MET A 43 5.53 -13.13 -14.51
N LYS A 44 6.21 -14.02 -15.23
CA LYS A 44 7.34 -13.69 -16.10
C LYS A 44 6.84 -13.41 -17.52
N ASP A 45 7.17 -12.25 -18.06
CA ASP A 45 6.96 -11.89 -19.47
C ASP A 45 8.28 -12.03 -20.23
N GLU A 46 8.33 -12.84 -21.28
CA GLU A 46 9.54 -13.02 -22.10
C GLU A 46 9.68 -11.93 -23.18
N SER A 47 8.60 -11.21 -23.48
CA SER A 47 8.51 -10.26 -24.60
C SER A 47 8.64 -8.80 -24.17
N THR A 48 8.26 -8.49 -22.92
CA THR A 48 8.24 -7.14 -22.38
C THR A 48 9.27 -7.01 -21.25
N PRO A 49 10.12 -5.96 -21.26
CA PRO A 49 11.08 -5.77 -20.18
C PRO A 49 10.39 -5.41 -18.86
N THR A 50 11.11 -5.61 -17.76
CA THR A 50 10.68 -5.22 -16.42
C THR A 50 10.44 -3.71 -16.33
N GLY A 51 9.33 -3.32 -15.71
CA GLY A 51 8.98 -1.93 -15.46
C GLY A 51 10.05 -1.17 -14.67
N THR A 52 10.16 0.13 -14.93
CA THR A 52 11.13 1.01 -14.29
C THR A 52 10.46 2.31 -13.84
N CYS A 53 11.01 2.94 -12.81
CA CYS A 53 10.55 4.25 -12.37
C CYS A 53 11.75 5.18 -12.25
N ALA A 54 11.77 6.24 -13.06
CA ALA A 54 12.77 7.29 -12.90
C ALA A 54 12.41 8.13 -11.67
N CYS A 55 13.30 8.16 -10.69
CA CYS A 55 13.15 8.97 -9.50
C CYS A 55 14.10 10.17 -9.58
N LEU A 56 13.55 11.32 -9.98
CA LEU A 56 14.29 12.57 -10.09
C LEU A 56 14.27 13.30 -8.76
N ILE A 57 15.44 13.54 -8.17
CA ILE A 57 15.58 14.15 -6.85
C ILE A 57 16.15 15.56 -7.02
N LYS A 58 15.46 16.56 -6.45
CA LYS A 58 15.94 17.95 -6.39
C LYS A 58 15.48 18.58 -5.08
N ASP A 59 16.41 19.16 -4.32
CA ASP A 59 16.11 19.92 -3.08
C ASP A 59 15.21 19.17 -2.07
N LYS A 60 15.44 17.86 -1.89
CA LYS A 60 14.65 16.91 -1.07
C LYS A 60 13.23 16.61 -1.59
N GLU A 61 12.84 17.17 -2.72
CA GLU A 61 11.62 16.81 -3.45
C GLU A 61 11.90 15.74 -4.52
N ARG A 62 10.83 15.04 -4.93
CA ARG A 62 10.90 13.96 -5.91
C ARG A 62 9.82 14.08 -6.98
N CYS A 63 10.22 13.73 -8.20
CA CYS A 63 9.32 13.45 -9.30
C CYS A 63 9.52 12.00 -9.74
N LEU A 64 8.42 11.24 -9.79
CA LEU A 64 8.39 9.83 -10.17
C LEU A 64 7.79 9.71 -11.57
N ILE A 65 8.52 9.05 -12.48
CA ILE A 65 8.06 8.79 -13.85
C ILE A 65 8.12 7.28 -14.07
N ALA A 66 6.96 6.63 -13.95
CA ALA A 66 6.83 5.18 -14.08
C ALA A 66 6.61 4.76 -15.53
N ASN A 67 7.42 3.81 -15.99
CA ASN A 67 7.18 3.00 -17.19
C ASN A 67 6.86 1.58 -16.73
N LEU A 68 5.58 1.20 -16.75
CA LEU A 68 5.13 -0.06 -16.14
C LEU A 68 5.59 -1.31 -16.92
N ALA A 69 5.68 -1.22 -18.25
CA ALA A 69 6.15 -2.30 -19.12
C ALA A 69 5.53 -3.67 -18.75
N SER A 70 6.31 -4.69 -18.38
CA SER A 70 5.79 -6.02 -18.02
C SER A 70 4.78 -6.04 -16.86
N ALA A 71 4.74 -4.99 -16.02
CA ALA A 71 3.75 -4.92 -14.95
C ALA A 71 2.33 -4.75 -15.51
N GLU A 72 2.18 -3.95 -16.59
CA GLU A 72 0.90 -3.76 -17.29
C GLU A 72 0.40 -5.02 -18.00
N THR A 73 1.29 -5.97 -18.29
CA THR A 73 0.94 -7.20 -18.99
C THR A 73 0.41 -8.29 -18.05
N PHE A 74 0.32 -8.02 -16.73
CA PHE A 74 -0.17 -8.97 -15.72
C PHE A 74 -1.54 -9.54 -16.09
N LYS A 75 -1.65 -10.87 -16.12
CA LYS A 75 -2.86 -11.57 -16.56
C LYS A 75 -3.62 -12.22 -15.40
N PRO A 76 -4.96 -12.13 -15.38
CA PRO A 76 -5.81 -12.84 -14.41
C PRO A 76 -5.59 -14.37 -14.38
N SER A 77 -5.08 -14.95 -15.47
CA SER A 77 -4.71 -16.38 -15.54
C SER A 77 -3.54 -16.74 -14.62
N HIS A 78 -2.65 -15.80 -14.27
CA HIS A 78 -1.56 -16.07 -13.32
C HIS A 78 -2.09 -16.40 -11.92
N LEU A 79 -3.24 -15.81 -11.55
CA LEU A 79 -3.94 -16.11 -10.30
C LEU A 79 -4.51 -17.54 -10.25
N GLU A 80 -4.53 -18.26 -11.38
CA GLU A 80 -4.99 -19.65 -11.46
C GLU A 80 -3.89 -20.69 -11.24
N THR A 81 -2.62 -20.26 -11.19
CA THR A 81 -1.49 -21.15 -10.87
C THR A 81 -1.62 -21.70 -9.45
N ASP A 82 -1.12 -22.90 -9.21
CA ASP A 82 -1.28 -23.59 -7.91
C ASP A 82 -0.72 -22.75 -6.75
N LEU A 83 0.48 -22.16 -6.93
CA LEU A 83 1.09 -21.31 -5.91
C LEU A 83 0.30 -20.01 -5.67
N ALA A 84 -0.25 -19.38 -6.72
CA ALA A 84 -1.08 -18.19 -6.54
C ALA A 84 -2.36 -18.52 -5.76
N LYS A 85 -3.01 -19.65 -6.08
CA LYS A 85 -4.18 -20.13 -5.34
C LYS A 85 -3.85 -20.42 -3.89
N GLU A 86 -2.72 -21.06 -3.60
CA GLU A 86 -2.28 -21.32 -2.23
C GLU A 86 -2.03 -20.02 -1.44
N ILE A 87 -1.36 -19.04 -2.05
CA ILE A 87 -1.13 -17.72 -1.45
C ILE A 87 -2.47 -17.03 -1.17
N ILE A 88 -3.37 -16.99 -2.15
CA ILE A 88 -4.68 -16.34 -2.00
C ILE A 88 -5.53 -17.06 -0.95
N GLU A 89 -5.51 -18.39 -0.90
CA GLU A 89 -6.28 -19.16 0.07
C GLU A 89 -5.75 -19.00 1.51
N SER A 90 -4.43 -18.98 1.69
CA SER A 90 -3.81 -18.87 3.01
C SER A 90 -3.78 -17.43 3.58
N ALA A 91 -3.73 -16.42 2.72
CA ALA A 91 -3.69 -15.02 3.14
C ALA A 91 -4.95 -14.62 3.91
N LYS A 92 -4.80 -13.87 5.01
CA LYS A 92 -5.90 -13.27 5.78
C LYS A 92 -6.15 -11.80 5.43
N PHE A 93 -5.13 -11.16 4.88
CA PHE A 93 -5.12 -9.75 4.50
C PHE A 93 -4.56 -9.63 3.08
N TYR A 94 -5.17 -8.76 2.28
CA TYR A 94 -4.69 -8.40 0.95
C TYR A 94 -4.43 -6.89 0.94
N TYR A 95 -3.29 -6.48 0.40
CA TYR A 95 -3.00 -5.08 0.16
C TYR A 95 -2.78 -4.87 -1.33
N ILE A 96 -3.55 -3.97 -1.94
CA ILE A 96 -3.43 -3.62 -3.35
C ILE A 96 -3.26 -2.11 -3.47
N ALA A 97 -2.18 -1.68 -4.13
CA ALA A 97 -1.98 -0.28 -4.46
C ALA A 97 -2.89 0.10 -5.63
N GLY A 98 -3.45 1.32 -5.61
CA GLY A 98 -4.29 1.88 -6.67
C GLY A 98 -3.62 1.90 -8.04
N PHE A 99 -2.28 1.92 -8.11
CA PHE A 99 -1.53 1.80 -9.36
C PHE A 99 -1.89 0.54 -10.16
N PHE A 100 -2.23 -0.57 -9.48
CA PHE A 100 -2.61 -1.81 -10.15
C PHE A 100 -3.96 -1.68 -10.88
N LEU A 101 -4.82 -0.72 -10.51
CA LEU A 101 -6.13 -0.53 -11.11
C LEU A 101 -6.07 0.02 -12.54
N THR A 102 -4.90 0.49 -13.00
CA THR A 102 -4.75 0.98 -14.38
C THR A 102 -4.80 -0.14 -15.42
N HIS A 103 -4.49 -1.38 -15.02
CA HIS A 103 -4.41 -2.55 -15.91
C HIS A 103 -4.96 -3.84 -15.29
N GLY A 104 -5.12 -3.89 -13.97
CA GLY A 104 -5.37 -5.11 -13.20
C GLY A 104 -6.76 -5.24 -12.57
N LEU A 105 -7.76 -4.44 -12.98
CA LEU A 105 -9.08 -4.43 -12.34
C LEU A 105 -9.74 -5.82 -12.28
N GLU A 106 -9.67 -6.61 -13.35
CA GLU A 106 -10.23 -7.97 -13.37
C GLU A 106 -9.58 -8.87 -12.30
N SER A 107 -8.24 -8.80 -12.21
CA SER A 107 -7.47 -9.52 -11.19
C SER A 107 -7.80 -9.04 -9.77
N PHE A 108 -7.95 -7.72 -9.60
CA PHE A 108 -8.38 -7.11 -8.34
C PHE A 108 -9.75 -7.66 -7.91
N VAL A 109 -10.76 -7.60 -8.79
CA VAL A 109 -12.13 -8.02 -8.47
C VAL A 109 -12.17 -9.48 -8.07
N LYS A 110 -11.43 -10.34 -8.77
CA LYS A 110 -11.32 -11.76 -8.44
C LYS A 110 -10.77 -12.02 -7.03
N VAL A 111 -9.69 -11.34 -6.65
CA VAL A 111 -9.12 -11.44 -5.29
C VAL A 111 -10.07 -10.81 -4.26
N ALA A 112 -10.72 -9.72 -4.60
CA ALA A 112 -11.64 -9.01 -3.72
C ALA A 112 -12.93 -9.82 -3.45
N GLU A 113 -13.50 -10.46 -4.46
CA GLU A 113 -14.64 -11.39 -4.31
C GLU A 113 -14.27 -12.58 -3.42
N HIS A 114 -13.08 -13.14 -3.62
CA HIS A 114 -12.55 -14.17 -2.73
C HIS A 114 -12.41 -13.67 -1.29
N ALA A 115 -11.92 -12.44 -1.10
CA ALA A 115 -11.77 -11.85 0.22
C ALA A 115 -13.13 -11.67 0.92
N ILE A 116 -14.14 -11.15 0.22
CA ILE A 116 -15.50 -10.97 0.75
C ILE A 116 -16.13 -12.32 1.10
N LYS A 117 -16.08 -13.30 0.19
CA LYS A 117 -16.68 -14.62 0.39
C LYS A 117 -16.12 -15.34 1.63
N ASN A 118 -14.85 -15.11 1.95
CA ASN A 118 -14.14 -15.76 3.03
C ASN A 118 -13.89 -14.84 4.25
N GLU A 119 -14.58 -13.70 4.33
CA GLU A 119 -14.50 -12.72 5.44
C GLU A 119 -13.09 -12.21 5.75
N LYS A 120 -12.24 -12.17 4.73
CA LYS A 120 -10.85 -11.69 4.79
C LYS A 120 -10.82 -10.17 4.65
N THR A 121 -9.69 -9.57 5.00
CA THR A 121 -9.53 -8.11 4.99
C THR A 121 -8.87 -7.67 3.69
N LEU A 122 -9.48 -6.72 2.99
CA LEU A 122 -8.89 -6.05 1.83
C LEU A 122 -8.47 -4.62 2.19
N CYS A 123 -7.23 -4.29 1.89
CA CYS A 123 -6.61 -2.99 2.09
C CYS A 123 -6.28 -2.38 0.72
N LEU A 124 -6.65 -1.12 0.51
CA LEU A 124 -6.45 -0.37 -0.73
C LEU A 124 -5.69 0.92 -0.45
N ASN A 125 -4.81 1.34 -1.35
CA ASN A 125 -4.18 2.65 -1.29
C ASN A 125 -4.62 3.51 -2.49
N LEU A 126 -5.01 4.77 -2.27
CA LEU A 126 -5.35 5.72 -3.33
C LEU A 126 -4.16 6.00 -4.27
N SER A 127 -2.94 5.93 -3.73
CA SER A 127 -1.63 5.88 -4.39
C SER A 127 -1.18 7.11 -5.18
N ALA A 128 -2.08 7.82 -5.89
CA ALA A 128 -1.74 9.05 -6.58
C ALA A 128 -2.99 9.87 -6.97
N PRO A 129 -2.90 11.22 -7.01
CA PRO A 129 -4.00 12.07 -7.48
C PRO A 129 -4.52 11.72 -8.88
N PHE A 130 -3.63 11.35 -9.81
CA PHE A 130 -4.06 11.02 -11.18
C PHE A 130 -4.98 9.79 -11.25
N LEU A 131 -4.87 8.86 -10.29
CA LEU A 131 -5.76 7.69 -10.23
C LEU A 131 -7.18 8.10 -9.87
N VAL A 132 -7.33 9.08 -8.99
CA VAL A 132 -8.62 9.69 -8.69
C VAL A 132 -9.19 10.39 -9.91
N ASP A 133 -8.36 11.16 -10.62
CA ASP A 133 -8.83 11.98 -11.74
C ASP A 133 -9.23 11.14 -12.97
N PHE A 134 -8.40 10.15 -13.33
CA PHE A 134 -8.50 9.41 -14.59
C PHE A 134 -8.98 7.96 -14.46
N PHE A 135 -8.89 7.37 -13.27
CA PHE A 135 -9.30 5.98 -12.99
C PHE A 135 -10.37 5.91 -11.88
N SER A 136 -11.20 6.96 -11.78
CA SER A 136 -12.21 7.12 -10.72
C SER A 136 -13.19 5.95 -10.66
N ASP A 137 -13.60 5.38 -11.79
CA ASP A 137 -14.55 4.28 -11.83
C ASP A 137 -13.93 2.97 -11.32
N GLN A 138 -12.68 2.70 -11.72
CA GLN A 138 -11.90 1.56 -11.25
C GLN A 138 -11.61 1.69 -9.76
N LEU A 139 -11.24 2.89 -9.30
CA LEU A 139 -10.99 3.18 -7.90
C LEU A 139 -12.27 3.08 -7.05
N GLY A 140 -13.40 3.60 -7.55
CA GLY A 140 -14.71 3.47 -6.90
C GLY A 140 -15.11 2.00 -6.75
N THR A 141 -14.95 1.21 -7.82
CA THR A 141 -15.15 -0.25 -7.77
C THR A 141 -14.27 -0.89 -6.69
N ALA A 142 -12.99 -0.51 -6.62
CA ALA A 142 -12.08 -1.07 -5.62
C ALA A 142 -12.43 -0.69 -4.18
N ILE A 143 -12.86 0.55 -3.97
CA ILE A 143 -13.27 1.07 -2.65
C ILE A 143 -14.46 0.28 -2.09
N GLU A 144 -15.42 -0.16 -2.91
CA GLU A 144 -16.55 -0.99 -2.46
C GLU A 144 -16.11 -2.26 -1.71
N TYR A 145 -14.96 -2.83 -2.07
CA TYR A 145 -14.44 -4.04 -1.42
C TYR A 145 -13.47 -3.77 -0.27
N ALA A 146 -12.91 -2.56 -0.19
CA ALA A 146 -11.85 -2.22 0.76
C ALA A 146 -12.40 -1.99 2.19
N THR A 147 -11.86 -2.75 3.14
CA THR A 147 -12.04 -2.53 4.59
C THR A 147 -11.11 -1.42 5.08
N PHE A 148 -9.89 -1.33 4.55
CA PHE A 148 -8.95 -0.26 4.86
C PHE A 148 -8.62 0.52 3.59
N VAL A 149 -8.73 1.85 3.64
CA VAL A 149 -8.35 2.74 2.54
C VAL A 149 -7.29 3.72 3.04
N PHE A 150 -6.11 3.67 2.44
CA PHE A 150 -4.97 4.52 2.74
C PHE A 150 -4.84 5.63 1.69
N GLY A 151 -4.37 6.80 2.10
CA GLY A 151 -3.92 7.85 1.20
C GLY A 151 -3.07 8.91 1.92
N ASN A 152 -2.51 9.83 1.15
CA ASN A 152 -1.92 11.06 1.68
C ASN A 152 -2.85 12.28 1.49
N GLU A 153 -2.43 13.44 1.97
CA GLU A 153 -3.18 14.69 1.90
C GLU A 153 -3.53 15.11 0.47
N SER A 154 -2.65 14.86 -0.49
CA SER A 154 -2.85 15.25 -1.89
C SER A 154 -3.85 14.34 -2.58
N GLU A 155 -3.76 13.04 -2.32
CA GLU A 155 -4.72 12.03 -2.81
C GLU A 155 -6.10 12.23 -2.19
N ALA A 156 -6.16 12.50 -0.89
CA ALA A 156 -7.40 12.77 -0.17
C ALA A 156 -8.06 14.07 -0.68
N ALA A 157 -7.29 15.14 -0.89
CA ALA A 157 -7.80 16.38 -1.47
C ALA A 157 -8.30 16.19 -2.91
N ALA A 158 -7.56 15.44 -3.73
CA ALA A 158 -8.01 15.09 -5.09
C ALA A 158 -9.33 14.32 -5.05
N TYR A 159 -9.45 13.35 -4.15
CA TYR A 159 -10.67 12.57 -3.94
C TYR A 159 -11.84 13.45 -3.50
N GLY A 160 -11.63 14.32 -2.52
CA GLY A 160 -12.63 15.26 -2.03
C GLY A 160 -13.14 16.20 -3.13
N LYS A 161 -12.23 16.73 -3.96
CA LYS A 161 -12.56 17.57 -5.11
C LYS A 161 -13.35 16.81 -6.17
N LYS A 162 -12.88 15.63 -6.58
CA LYS A 162 -13.49 14.81 -7.65
C LYS A 162 -14.92 14.40 -7.32
N HIS A 163 -15.18 14.11 -6.04
CA HIS A 163 -16.47 13.62 -5.55
C HIS A 163 -17.30 14.68 -4.80
N GLU A 164 -16.91 15.96 -4.88
CA GLU A 164 -17.62 17.09 -4.28
C GLU A 164 -17.86 16.93 -2.76
N LEU A 165 -16.89 16.37 -2.04
CA LEU A 165 -16.98 16.04 -0.62
C LEU A 165 -16.51 17.18 0.32
N GLY A 166 -16.04 18.29 -0.23
CA GLY A 166 -15.46 19.41 0.51
C GLY A 166 -13.93 19.43 0.48
N GLU A 167 -13.32 20.31 1.27
CA GLU A 167 -11.86 20.50 1.35
C GLU A 167 -11.24 20.03 2.67
N ASP A 168 -12.05 19.84 3.72
CA ASP A 168 -11.57 19.32 5.01
C ASP A 168 -11.28 17.81 4.90
N LEU A 169 -10.02 17.43 5.07
CA LEU A 169 -9.57 16.05 4.99
C LEU A 169 -10.24 15.13 6.02
N LYS A 170 -10.65 15.64 7.18
CA LYS A 170 -11.38 14.87 8.20
C LYS A 170 -12.80 14.57 7.73
N GLU A 171 -13.45 15.55 7.12
CA GLU A 171 -14.78 15.40 6.54
C GLU A 171 -14.76 14.44 5.34
N ILE A 172 -13.75 14.55 4.47
CA ILE A 172 -13.53 13.63 3.36
C ILE A 172 -13.32 12.21 3.88
N ALA A 173 -12.48 12.02 4.90
CA ALA A 173 -12.24 10.71 5.51
C ALA A 173 -13.52 10.10 6.09
N LEU A 174 -14.33 10.91 6.81
CA LEU A 174 -15.63 10.48 7.33
C LEU A 174 -16.57 10.03 6.21
N LYS A 175 -16.76 10.87 5.18
CA LYS A 175 -17.65 10.57 4.06
C LYS A 175 -17.20 9.31 3.32
N LEU A 176 -15.90 9.16 3.06
CA LEU A 176 -15.34 7.96 2.42
C LEU A 176 -15.51 6.71 3.30
N SER A 177 -15.33 6.81 4.61
CA SER A 177 -15.56 5.69 5.54
C SER A 177 -17.01 5.22 5.56
N ALA A 178 -17.96 6.12 5.26
CA ALA A 178 -19.40 5.85 5.25
C ALA A 178 -19.95 5.41 3.88
N MET A 179 -19.12 5.41 2.82
CA MET A 179 -19.56 4.97 1.49
C MET A 179 -19.97 3.49 1.49
N PRO A 180 -20.86 3.06 0.57
CA PRO A 180 -21.26 1.66 0.45
C PRO A 180 -20.07 0.70 0.44
N SER A 181 -20.20 -0.42 1.16
CA SER A 181 -19.18 -1.47 1.22
C SER A 181 -19.84 -2.83 1.01
N LYS A 182 -19.13 -3.71 0.30
CA LYS A 182 -19.44 -5.14 0.20
C LYS A 182 -18.87 -5.94 1.37
N SER A 183 -17.93 -5.35 2.13
CA SER A 183 -17.43 -5.94 3.35
C SER A 183 -18.47 -5.83 4.46
N SER A 184 -18.60 -6.88 5.27
CA SER A 184 -19.37 -6.82 6.52
C SER A 184 -18.66 -6.02 7.62
N LYS A 185 -17.37 -5.75 7.46
CA LYS A 185 -16.56 -4.95 8.39
C LYS A 185 -16.69 -3.47 8.05
N PRO A 186 -16.74 -2.58 9.05
CA PRO A 186 -16.75 -1.14 8.80
C PRO A 186 -15.47 -0.72 8.07
N ARG A 187 -15.60 0.21 7.12
CA ARG A 187 -14.45 0.77 6.43
C ARG A 187 -13.71 1.73 7.35
N THR A 188 -12.40 1.56 7.45
CA THR A 188 -11.48 2.51 8.07
C THR A 188 -10.70 3.25 6.98
N VAL A 189 -10.69 4.58 7.04
CA VAL A 189 -9.92 5.45 6.16
C VAL A 189 -8.75 6.06 6.94
N ILE A 190 -7.54 6.00 6.37
CA ILE A 190 -6.32 6.49 6.98
C ILE A 190 -5.64 7.46 6.03
N PHE A 191 -5.57 8.74 6.43
CA PHE A 191 -4.87 9.78 5.68
C PHE A 191 -3.62 10.25 6.41
N THR A 192 -2.47 10.06 5.77
CA THR A 192 -1.18 10.63 6.18
C THR A 192 -1.08 12.08 5.68
N GLN A 193 -0.31 12.91 6.39
CA GLN A 193 -0.21 14.36 6.13
C GLN A 193 1.24 14.87 6.32
N GLY A 194 2.21 14.13 5.79
CA GLY A 194 3.63 14.38 6.04
C GLY A 194 3.99 14.43 7.53
N SER A 195 4.33 15.63 8.02
CA SER A 195 4.68 15.87 9.44
C SER A 195 3.51 16.27 10.33
N GLN A 196 2.30 16.40 9.77
CA GLN A 196 1.07 16.64 10.52
C GLN A 196 0.45 15.32 11.00
N SER A 197 -0.56 15.40 11.87
CA SER A 197 -1.22 14.22 12.43
C SER A 197 -1.81 13.32 11.34
N THR A 198 -1.72 12.00 11.52
CA THR A 198 -2.48 11.05 10.70
C THR A 198 -3.95 11.07 11.10
N ILE A 199 -4.84 11.22 10.12
CA ILE A 199 -6.29 11.15 10.30
C ILE A 199 -6.72 9.70 10.14
N VAL A 200 -7.53 9.21 11.07
CA VAL A 200 -8.20 7.91 10.97
C VAL A 200 -9.70 8.13 11.15
N ALA A 201 -10.50 7.70 10.16
CA ALA A 201 -11.95 7.76 10.20
C ALA A 201 -12.55 6.36 10.09
N SER A 202 -13.43 6.01 11.03
CA SER A 202 -14.18 4.75 11.04
C SER A 202 -15.44 4.93 11.88
N GLU A 203 -16.54 4.27 11.48
CA GLU A 203 -17.77 4.21 12.26
C GLU A 203 -18.29 5.59 12.72
N GLY A 204 -18.22 6.59 11.83
CA GLY A 204 -18.68 7.96 12.09
C GLY A 204 -17.78 8.77 13.03
N THR A 205 -16.61 8.26 13.42
CA THR A 205 -15.65 8.93 14.30
C THR A 205 -14.37 9.26 13.56
N VAL A 206 -13.77 10.41 13.86
CA VAL A 206 -12.41 10.79 13.43
C VAL A 206 -11.49 10.85 14.64
N THR A 207 -10.32 10.23 14.52
CA THR A 207 -9.22 10.34 15.47
C THR A 207 -7.98 10.83 14.76
N GLU A 208 -7.17 11.63 15.44
CA GLU A 208 -5.90 12.14 14.94
C GLU A 208 -4.74 11.59 15.78
N PHE A 209 -3.69 11.13 15.11
CA PHE A 209 -2.49 10.61 15.74
C PHE A 209 -1.32 11.50 15.39
N ALA A 210 -0.76 12.19 16.39
CA ALA A 210 0.37 13.09 16.19
C ALA A 210 1.61 12.31 15.71
N VAL A 211 2.31 12.85 14.72
CA VAL A 211 3.58 12.29 14.23
C VAL A 211 4.72 12.87 15.06
N GLU A 212 5.63 12.02 15.52
CA GLU A 212 6.91 12.49 16.09
C GLU A 212 7.78 13.08 14.97
N LYS A 213 7.99 14.40 15.01
CA LYS A 213 8.80 15.08 14.00
C LYS A 213 10.24 14.61 14.04
N LEU A 214 10.78 14.31 12.86
CA LEU A 214 12.19 14.03 12.68
C LEU A 214 12.95 15.37 12.53
N PRO A 215 14.09 15.56 13.21
CA PRO A 215 14.98 16.71 12.95
C PRO A 215 15.41 16.80 11.47
N ASP A 216 15.48 18.02 10.92
CA ASP A 216 15.75 18.28 9.49
C ASP A 216 17.10 17.74 9.01
N ASP A 217 18.08 17.63 9.91
CA ASP A 217 19.43 17.10 9.67
C ASP A 217 19.44 15.57 9.51
N LYS A 218 18.43 14.88 10.05
CA LYS A 218 18.24 13.43 9.87
C LYS A 218 17.36 13.11 8.67
N LEU A 219 16.67 14.08 8.09
CA LEU A 219 15.86 13.88 6.90
C LEU A 219 16.76 13.77 5.65
N VAL A 220 16.94 12.54 5.20
CA VAL A 220 17.77 12.19 4.04
C VAL A 220 16.91 12.10 2.77
N ASP A 221 15.78 11.41 2.84
CA ASP A 221 14.97 11.06 1.68
C ASP A 221 13.50 10.81 2.06
N THR A 222 12.54 11.47 1.42
CA THR A 222 11.11 11.24 1.71
C THR A 222 10.50 10.05 0.96
N ASN A 223 11.26 9.38 0.08
CA ASN A 223 10.74 8.31 -0.76
C ASN A 223 10.33 7.07 -0.01
N GLY A 224 9.15 6.55 -0.38
CA GLY A 224 8.61 5.36 0.24
C GLY A 224 8.14 5.58 1.69
N ALA A 225 8.05 6.83 2.18
CA ALA A 225 7.51 7.10 3.51
C ALA A 225 6.07 6.57 3.66
N GLY A 226 5.21 6.78 2.65
CA GLY A 226 3.85 6.23 2.63
C GLY A 226 3.81 4.70 2.57
N ASP A 227 4.64 4.09 1.72
CA ASP A 227 4.75 2.62 1.65
C ASP A 227 5.28 1.99 2.94
N ALA A 228 6.22 2.68 3.60
CA ALA A 228 6.76 2.30 4.88
C ALA A 228 5.71 2.44 5.97
N PHE A 229 4.96 3.54 6.00
CA PHE A 229 3.83 3.73 6.90
C PHE A 229 2.84 2.58 6.80
N VAL A 230 2.39 2.27 5.58
CA VAL A 230 1.47 1.13 5.35
C VAL A 230 2.12 -0.18 5.79
N GLY A 231 3.40 -0.40 5.50
CA GLY A 231 4.12 -1.59 5.94
C GLY A 231 4.12 -1.78 7.46
N GLY A 232 4.43 -0.71 8.21
CA GLY A 232 4.41 -0.73 9.67
C GLY A 232 3.01 -0.92 10.22
N PHE A 233 2.04 -0.21 9.66
CA PHE A 233 0.63 -0.36 10.01
C PHE A 233 0.15 -1.80 9.85
N LEU A 234 0.41 -2.41 8.68
CA LEU A 234 -0.02 -3.77 8.40
C LEU A 234 0.69 -4.79 9.28
N SER A 235 1.96 -4.57 9.66
CA SER A 235 2.70 -5.50 10.54
C SER A 235 2.01 -5.71 11.89
N LYS A 236 1.31 -4.68 12.39
CA LYS A 236 0.53 -4.74 13.63
C LYS A 236 -0.92 -5.13 13.40
N LEU A 237 -1.52 -4.65 12.31
CA LEU A 237 -2.90 -4.98 11.96
C LEU A 237 -3.11 -6.50 11.83
N VAL A 238 -2.18 -7.21 11.18
CA VAL A 238 -2.29 -8.67 11.01
C VAL A 238 -2.22 -9.45 12.32
N GLY A 239 -1.59 -8.87 13.35
CA GLY A 239 -1.55 -9.39 14.71
C GLY A 239 -2.78 -9.05 15.56
N GLY A 240 -3.74 -8.27 15.01
CA GLY A 240 -4.93 -7.82 15.73
C GLY A 240 -4.66 -6.71 16.75
N ALA A 241 -3.57 -5.96 16.59
CA ALA A 241 -3.25 -4.86 17.48
C ALA A 241 -4.30 -3.73 17.40
N PRO A 242 -4.50 -2.95 18.47
CA PRO A 242 -5.33 -1.74 18.44
C PRO A 242 -4.91 -0.74 17.36
N MET A 243 -5.87 0.05 16.89
CA MET A 243 -5.66 1.06 15.82
C MET A 243 -4.49 2.00 16.13
N LYS A 244 -4.39 2.45 17.38
CA LYS A 244 -3.31 3.33 17.84
C LYS A 244 -1.93 2.71 17.59
N GLU A 245 -1.74 1.45 17.99
CA GLU A 245 -0.47 0.74 17.82
C GLU A 245 -0.15 0.51 16.33
N CYS A 246 -1.18 0.27 15.50
CA CYS A 246 -1.00 0.18 14.05
C CYS A 246 -0.48 1.50 13.47
N VAL A 247 -1.07 2.63 13.87
CA VAL A 247 -0.64 3.96 13.42
C VAL A 247 0.76 4.29 13.93
N GLU A 248 1.07 4.01 15.19
CA GLU A 248 2.40 4.23 15.79
C GLU A 248 3.49 3.40 15.09
N ALA A 249 3.19 2.13 14.76
CA ALA A 249 4.11 1.30 13.98
C ALA A 249 4.33 1.86 12.56
N GLY A 250 3.29 2.39 11.92
CA GLY A 250 3.41 3.08 10.64
C GLY A 250 4.22 4.38 10.73
N HIS A 251 4.02 5.19 11.77
CA HIS A 251 4.82 6.39 12.00
C HIS A 251 6.30 6.04 12.21
N TRP A 252 6.57 5.01 13.01
CA TRP A 252 7.92 4.57 13.28
C TRP A 252 8.63 4.11 12.01
N SER A 253 7.98 3.28 11.18
CA SER A 253 8.58 2.76 9.95
C SER A 253 8.79 3.85 8.90
N ALA A 254 7.85 4.78 8.75
CA ALA A 254 8.03 5.95 7.88
C ALA A 254 9.20 6.81 8.35
N ARG A 255 9.28 7.12 9.65
CA ARG A 255 10.38 7.88 10.26
C ARG A 255 11.72 7.16 10.11
N PHE A 256 11.73 5.83 10.16
CA PHE A 256 12.93 5.03 9.92
C PHE A 256 13.41 5.19 8.46
N ILE A 257 12.53 4.94 7.49
CA ILE A 257 12.90 4.94 6.07
C ILE A 257 13.40 6.30 5.60
N ILE A 258 12.79 7.40 6.09
CA ILE A 258 13.17 8.73 5.63
C ILE A 258 14.56 9.21 6.08
N GLN A 259 15.22 8.45 6.95
CA GLN A 259 16.60 8.67 7.40
C GLN A 259 17.65 7.96 6.50
N THR A 260 17.20 7.26 5.46
CA THR A 260 18.09 6.49 4.56
C THR A 260 17.86 6.90 3.11
N SER A 261 18.86 6.74 2.23
CA SER A 261 18.67 7.01 0.81
C SER A 261 17.98 5.82 0.13
N GLY A 262 16.79 6.08 -0.44
CA GLY A 262 15.90 5.06 -0.97
C GLY A 262 15.22 4.26 0.13
N THR A 263 14.59 3.15 -0.25
CA THR A 263 13.90 2.26 0.68
C THR A 263 14.82 1.13 1.14
N GLN A 264 15.85 1.48 1.91
CA GLN A 264 16.82 0.52 2.43
C GLN A 264 16.39 -0.01 3.80
N LEU A 265 16.48 -1.33 3.97
CA LEU A 265 16.17 -2.01 5.22
C LEU A 265 17.44 -2.68 5.75
N PRO A 266 17.82 -2.46 7.02
CA PRO A 266 18.86 -3.25 7.65
C PRO A 266 18.34 -4.68 7.85
N GLN A 267 19.28 -5.62 8.03
CA GLN A 267 18.92 -7.03 8.19
C GLN A 267 17.99 -7.29 9.39
N GLU A 268 18.21 -6.58 10.50
CA GLU A 268 17.40 -6.71 11.72
C GLU A 268 16.49 -5.50 11.93
N CYS A 269 15.26 -5.75 12.35
CA CYS A 269 14.32 -4.69 12.69
C CYS A 269 14.45 -4.30 14.16
N SER A 270 14.86 -3.05 14.40
CA SER A 270 14.99 -2.46 15.74
C SER A 270 13.66 -1.92 16.30
N PHE A 271 12.53 -2.21 15.65
CA PHE A 271 11.22 -1.90 16.20
C PHE A 271 10.98 -2.78 17.42
N GLU A 272 10.73 -2.15 18.57
CA GLU A 272 10.32 -2.82 19.80
C GLU A 272 8.81 -2.64 19.96
N GLU A 273 8.12 -3.71 20.36
CA GLU A 273 6.69 -3.62 20.66
C GLU A 273 6.51 -2.84 21.96
N ALA A 274 5.64 -1.83 21.95
CA ALA A 274 5.30 -1.04 23.13
C ALA A 274 4.50 -1.87 24.16
#